data_AF-A0A0W1RMS3-F1
#
_entry.id   AF-A0A0W1RMS3-F1
#
_cell.length_a   1.000
_cell.length_b   1.000
_cell.length_c   1.000
_cell.angle_alpha   90.00
_cell.angle_beta   90.00
_cell.angle_gamma   90.00
#
_symmetry.space_group_name_H-M   'P 1'
#
loop_
_entity.id
_entity.type
_entity.pdbx_description
1 polymer ?
#
loop_
_entity_poly.entity_id
_entity_poly.type
_entity_poly.pdbx_seq_one_letter_code
_entity_poly.pdbx_strand_id
1 'polypeptide(L)'
;MREFVFTVEYDKGADEVMDLFIDNPDLHSKTMAVHATNESMWRLDRITGPTEVLEEFDAVVESVTLCNEVIGMCGAPVVEWNFETLSSTPNGRIVYSCREEGEGIQSIPYVAAKHIGDGLLMQAERRGNQYQWRLLIDDDDTVGEIYEEVDDGLSEGLSLSVQRISKPECWLEEGFDSDDLPPEQQAALEAAVEFGYYETP
;
A
#
# COMPACT_ATOMS: atom_id res chain seq x y z
N MET A 1 -6.97 -10.77 -18.35
CA MET A 1 -6.19 -10.34 -17.18
C MET A 1 -4.95 -9.59 -17.62
N ARG A 2 -4.88 -8.33 -17.19
CA ARG A 2 -3.78 -7.38 -17.34
C ARG A 2 -3.51 -6.82 -15.95
N GLU A 3 -2.27 -6.39 -15.72
CA GLU A 3 -1.90 -5.74 -14.48
C GLU A 3 -2.01 -4.23 -14.65
N PHE A 4 -2.71 -3.58 -13.72
CA PHE A 4 -2.83 -2.14 -13.62
C PHE A 4 -2.25 -1.68 -12.29
N VAL A 5 -1.46 -0.62 -12.34
CA VAL A 5 -0.83 0.00 -11.17
C VAL A 5 -1.43 1.37 -10.97
N PHE A 6 -2.17 1.55 -9.90
CA PHE A 6 -2.66 2.83 -9.43
C PHE A 6 -1.64 3.40 -8.46
N THR A 7 -1.00 4.50 -8.81
CA THR A 7 0.01 5.16 -7.98
C THR A 7 -0.59 6.42 -7.38
N VAL A 8 -0.66 6.45 -6.05
CA VAL A 8 -0.99 7.64 -5.28
C VAL A 8 0.30 8.29 -4.82
N GLU A 9 0.49 9.57 -5.15
CA GLU A 9 1.60 10.36 -4.61
C GLU A 9 1.08 11.29 -3.52
N TYR A 10 1.80 11.34 -2.40
CA TYR A 10 1.46 12.12 -1.21
C TYR A 10 2.39 13.32 -1.05
N ASP A 11 1.81 14.50 -0.88
CA ASP A 11 2.51 15.66 -0.37
C ASP A 11 2.76 15.51 1.13
N LYS A 12 3.88 16.07 1.59
CA LYS A 12 4.23 16.05 3.01
C LYS A 12 3.18 16.79 3.85
N GLY A 13 2.71 16.14 4.92
CA GLY A 13 1.66 16.63 5.81
C GLY A 13 0.25 16.19 5.43
N ALA A 14 0.07 15.47 4.33
CA ALA A 14 -1.24 14.97 3.91
C ALA A 14 -1.68 13.71 4.65
N ASP A 15 -0.74 12.86 5.08
CA ASP A 15 -0.98 11.62 5.81
C ASP A 15 0.21 11.31 6.75
N GLU A 16 -0.06 11.17 8.05
CA GLU A 16 0.99 10.98 9.06
C GLU A 16 1.78 9.67 8.88
N VAL A 17 1.14 8.62 8.36
CA VAL A 17 1.81 7.35 8.08
C VAL A 17 2.71 7.54 6.85
N MET A 18 2.23 8.19 5.79
CA MET A 18 3.03 8.43 4.59
C MET A 18 4.18 9.41 4.84
N ASP A 19 4.03 10.37 5.74
CA ASP A 19 5.11 11.27 6.14
C ASP A 19 6.33 10.50 6.70
N LEU A 20 6.11 9.37 7.41
CA LEU A 20 7.19 8.49 7.83
C LEU A 20 7.93 7.85 6.66
N PHE A 21 7.23 7.40 5.62
CA PHE A 21 7.85 6.84 4.42
C PHE A 21 8.60 7.91 3.62
N ILE A 22 8.07 9.14 3.56
CA ILE A 22 8.71 10.28 2.90
C ILE A 22 10.04 10.62 3.60
N ASP A 23 10.05 10.63 4.93
CA ASP A 23 11.22 11.02 5.71
C ASP A 23 12.28 9.91 5.86
N ASN A 24 11.90 8.66 5.61
CA ASN A 24 12.76 7.50 5.78
C ASN A 24 12.82 6.64 4.51
N PRO A 25 13.80 6.87 3.61
CA PRO A 25 13.95 6.14 2.35
C PRO A 25 14.15 4.62 2.50
N ASP A 26 14.66 4.19 3.65
CA ASP A 26 14.88 2.78 3.99
C ASP A 26 13.62 2.11 4.58
N LEU A 27 12.53 2.86 4.80
CA LEU A 27 11.25 2.32 5.22
C LEU A 27 10.44 1.90 3.99
N HIS A 28 10.03 0.64 3.98
CA HIS A 28 9.32 0.04 2.87
C HIS A 28 8.20 -0.84 3.40
N SER A 29 7.03 -0.82 2.75
CA SER A 29 5.94 -1.73 3.06
C SER A 29 5.42 -2.42 1.80
N LYS A 30 5.26 -3.73 1.90
CA LYS A 30 4.55 -4.56 0.92
C LYS A 30 3.28 -5.10 1.56
N THR A 31 2.17 -4.94 0.86
CA THR A 31 0.84 -5.34 1.32
C THR A 31 0.27 -6.40 0.38
N MET A 32 -0.29 -7.47 0.95
CA MET A 32 -1.26 -8.30 0.27
C MET A 32 -2.64 -7.97 0.81
N ALA A 33 -3.59 -7.67 -0.07
CA ALA A 33 -4.95 -7.35 0.33
C ALA A 33 -5.97 -8.15 -0.46
N VAL A 34 -7.07 -8.47 0.20
CA VAL A 34 -8.24 -9.10 -0.38
C VAL A 34 -9.49 -8.42 0.13
N HIS A 35 -10.44 -8.22 -0.76
CA HIS A 35 -11.79 -7.85 -0.38
C HIS A 35 -12.51 -9.13 0.07
N ALA A 36 -12.59 -9.35 1.39
CA ALA A 36 -13.06 -10.61 1.95
C ALA A 36 -14.60 -10.70 1.99
N THR A 37 -15.26 -9.56 2.15
CA THR A 37 -16.72 -9.37 2.05
C THR A 37 -16.99 -8.12 1.22
N ASN A 38 -18.24 -7.73 0.97
CA ASN A 38 -18.56 -6.47 0.29
C ASN A 38 -18.25 -5.21 1.12
N GLU A 39 -17.94 -5.36 2.41
CA GLU A 39 -17.82 -4.26 3.36
C GLU A 39 -16.44 -4.23 4.03
N SER A 40 -15.73 -5.35 4.04
CA SER A 40 -14.48 -5.52 4.80
C SER A 40 -13.32 -5.94 3.89
N MET A 41 -12.25 -5.15 3.95
CA MET A 41 -10.96 -5.48 3.35
C MET A 41 -10.03 -6.08 4.41
N TRP A 42 -9.43 -7.21 4.08
CA TRP A 42 -8.39 -7.83 4.90
C TRP A 42 -7.05 -7.61 4.23
N ARG A 43 -6.05 -7.24 5.03
CA ARG A 43 -4.69 -7.02 4.53
C ARG A 43 -3.65 -7.58 5.46
N LEU A 44 -2.54 -7.97 4.86
CA LEU A 44 -1.33 -8.38 5.51
C LEU A 44 -0.21 -7.48 5.01
N ASP A 45 0.29 -6.63 5.89
CA ASP A 45 1.37 -5.69 5.61
C ASP A 45 2.69 -6.27 6.17
N ARG A 46 3.69 -6.42 5.30
CA ARG A 46 5.09 -6.58 5.70
C ARG A 46 5.72 -5.21 5.64
N ILE A 47 6.33 -4.76 6.73
CA ILE A 47 7.07 -3.50 6.80
C ILE A 47 8.51 -3.83 7.14
N THR A 48 9.45 -3.22 6.43
CA THR A 48 10.90 -3.37 6.61
C THR A 48 11.52 -1.99 6.75
N GLY A 49 12.49 -1.85 7.65
CA GLY A 49 13.19 -0.59 7.86
C GLY A 49 14.11 -0.61 9.07
N PRO A 50 14.80 0.50 9.36
CA PRO A 50 15.63 0.64 10.56
C PRO A 50 14.81 0.49 11.85
N THR A 51 15.42 -0.04 12.91
CA THR A 51 14.73 -0.32 14.19
C THR A 51 14.08 0.93 14.77
N GLU A 52 14.81 2.05 14.82
CA GLU A 52 14.27 3.31 15.35
C GLU A 52 13.08 3.84 14.55
N VAL A 53 13.07 3.63 13.23
CA VAL A 53 11.97 4.05 12.34
C VAL A 53 10.76 3.13 12.52
N LEU A 54 10.98 1.83 12.70
CA LEU A 54 9.89 0.88 12.97
C LEU A 54 9.24 1.12 14.34
N GLU A 55 10.00 1.54 15.34
CA GLU A 55 9.44 1.97 16.63
C GLU A 55 8.58 3.23 16.49
N GLU A 56 8.98 4.18 15.64
CA GLU A 56 8.18 5.36 15.32
C GLU A 56 6.92 5.00 14.53
N PHE A 57 7.03 4.08 13.56
CA PHE A 57 5.90 3.53 12.83
C PHE A 57 4.88 2.86 13.76
N ASP A 58 5.34 2.03 14.70
CA ASP A 58 4.47 1.39 15.68
C ASP A 58 3.68 2.45 16.49
N ALA A 59 4.36 3.52 16.92
CA ALA A 59 3.74 4.61 17.67
C ALA A 59 2.70 5.39 16.84
N VAL A 60 2.99 5.68 15.57
CA VAL A 60 2.05 6.36 14.66
C VAL A 60 0.85 5.49 14.33
N VAL A 61 1.03 4.20 14.06
CA VAL A 61 -0.09 3.29 13.79
C VAL A 61 -0.98 3.14 15.02
N GLU A 62 -0.39 3.04 16.21
CA GLU A 62 -1.15 3.03 17.47
C GLU A 62 -1.92 4.33 17.68
N SER A 63 -1.32 5.50 17.45
CA SER A 63 -2.00 6.79 17.61
C SER A 63 -3.13 6.96 16.61
N VAL A 64 -2.89 6.64 15.33
CA VAL A 64 -3.89 6.71 14.27
C VAL A 64 -5.05 5.74 14.55
N THR A 65 -4.78 4.54 15.06
CA THR A 65 -5.87 3.61 15.40
C THR A 65 -6.67 4.05 16.63
N LEU A 66 -6.02 4.69 17.61
CA LEU A 66 -6.72 5.26 18.78
C LEU A 66 -7.53 6.51 18.41
N CYS A 67 -7.09 7.24 17.40
CA CYS A 67 -7.83 8.32 16.77
C CYS A 67 -8.89 7.73 15.82
N ASN A 68 -10.13 7.56 16.29
CA ASN A 68 -11.27 7.10 15.49
C ASN A 68 -11.62 7.98 14.25
N GLU A 69 -10.76 8.92 13.86
CA GLU A 69 -10.88 9.82 12.72
C GLU A 69 -9.86 9.48 11.62
N VAL A 70 -9.56 8.20 11.41
CA VAL A 70 -8.82 7.83 10.20
C VAL A 70 -9.72 8.13 9.00
N ILE A 71 -9.32 9.11 8.22
CA ILE A 71 -9.94 9.42 6.93
C ILE A 71 -9.12 8.68 5.87
N GLY A 72 -9.78 7.85 5.05
CA GLY A 72 -9.13 7.22 3.92
C GLY A 72 -8.64 8.23 2.90
N MET A 73 -7.80 7.78 1.96
CA MET A 73 -7.26 8.63 0.89
C MET A 73 -8.33 9.41 0.10
N CYS A 74 -9.57 8.91 0.06
CA CYS A 74 -10.69 9.52 -0.65
C CYS A 74 -11.74 10.19 0.26
N GLY A 75 -11.42 10.46 1.52
CA GLY A 75 -12.31 11.18 2.43
C GLY A 75 -13.32 10.31 3.19
N ALA A 76 -13.53 9.04 2.81
CA ALA A 76 -14.38 8.13 3.59
C ALA A 76 -13.79 7.85 4.99
N PRO A 77 -14.57 7.96 6.07
CA PRO A 77 -14.11 7.62 7.41
C PRO A 77 -13.92 6.11 7.53
N VAL A 78 -12.93 5.70 8.30
CA VAL A 78 -12.80 4.30 8.72
C VAL A 78 -13.82 4.03 9.82
N VAL A 79 -14.77 3.13 9.54
CA VAL A 79 -15.85 2.79 10.48
C VAL A 79 -15.47 1.62 11.37
N GLU A 80 -14.63 0.70 10.88
CA GLU A 80 -14.04 -0.36 11.69
C GLU A 80 -12.58 -0.58 11.31
N TRP A 81 -11.72 -0.68 12.32
CA TRP A 81 -10.32 -1.04 12.15
C TRP A 81 -9.93 -2.01 13.27
N ASN A 82 -9.62 -3.25 12.89
CA ASN A 82 -8.97 -4.23 13.78
C ASN A 82 -7.59 -4.55 13.21
N PHE A 83 -6.55 -4.53 14.04
CA PHE A 83 -5.22 -4.95 13.62
C PHE A 83 -4.53 -5.82 14.67
N GLU A 84 -3.59 -6.63 14.21
CA GLU A 84 -2.75 -7.48 15.04
C GLU A 84 -1.34 -7.53 14.45
N THR A 85 -0.33 -7.23 15.27
CA THR A 85 1.07 -7.43 14.89
C THR A 85 1.43 -8.90 15.08
N LEU A 86 1.52 -9.64 13.96
CA LEU A 86 1.82 -11.07 13.94
C LEU A 86 3.31 -11.36 14.16
N SER A 87 4.18 -10.43 13.77
CA SER A 87 5.64 -10.54 13.96
C SER A 87 6.26 -9.17 14.17
N SER A 88 7.21 -9.10 15.10
CA SER A 88 8.03 -7.93 15.36
C SER A 88 9.48 -8.35 15.54
N THR A 89 10.35 -7.84 14.66
CA THR A 89 11.80 -8.06 14.67
C THR A 89 12.51 -6.70 14.62
N PRO A 90 13.82 -6.60 14.89
CA PRO A 90 14.51 -5.32 14.83
C PRO A 90 14.36 -4.59 13.49
N ASN A 91 14.24 -5.33 12.38
CA ASN A 91 14.23 -4.75 11.03
C ASN A 91 12.93 -5.01 10.27
N GLY A 92 11.88 -5.51 10.95
CA GLY A 92 10.61 -5.74 10.28
C GLY A 92 9.40 -5.91 11.19
N ARG A 93 8.22 -5.73 10.57
CA ARG A 93 6.89 -5.96 11.14
C ARG A 93 6.06 -6.79 10.16
N ILE A 94 5.23 -7.66 10.70
CA ILE A 94 4.11 -8.25 9.96
C ILE A 94 2.84 -7.84 10.70
N VAL A 95 1.99 -7.06 10.03
CA VAL A 95 0.75 -6.53 10.59
C VAL A 95 -0.41 -7.08 9.79
N TYR A 96 -1.32 -7.78 10.46
CA TYR A 96 -2.62 -8.11 9.93
C TYR A 96 -3.60 -6.98 10.26
N SER A 97 -4.46 -6.61 9.32
CA SER A 97 -5.59 -5.74 9.63
C SER A 97 -6.83 -6.05 8.82
N CYS A 98 -7.98 -5.78 9.43
CA CYS A 98 -9.30 -5.82 8.84
C CYS A 98 -9.91 -4.42 8.98
N ARG A 99 -10.29 -3.83 7.86
CA ARG A 99 -10.80 -2.46 7.78
C ARG A 99 -12.17 -2.46 7.11
N GLU A 100 -13.03 -1.58 7.59
CA GLU A 100 -14.29 -1.20 6.94
C GLU A 100 -14.32 0.32 6.73
N GLU A 101 -14.74 0.76 5.54
CA GLU A 101 -14.87 2.18 5.19
C GLU A 101 -16.34 2.59 5.12
N GLY A 102 -16.66 3.74 5.70
CA GLY A 102 -18.01 4.28 5.77
C GLY A 102 -18.49 4.91 4.46
N GLU A 103 -19.57 5.66 4.55
CA GLU A 103 -20.13 6.39 3.39
C GLU A 103 -19.17 7.49 2.91
N GLY A 104 -19.04 7.63 1.59
CA GLY A 104 -18.13 8.57 0.94
C GLY A 104 -17.47 7.93 -0.28
N ILE A 105 -16.50 8.63 -0.87
CA ILE A 105 -15.62 7.99 -1.85
C ILE A 105 -14.59 7.18 -1.06
N GLN A 106 -14.52 5.89 -1.35
CA GLN A 106 -13.71 4.93 -0.62
C GLN A 106 -12.33 4.77 -1.27
N SER A 107 -11.42 4.07 -0.60
CA SER A 107 -10.08 3.80 -1.12
C SER A 107 -10.10 2.94 -2.39
N ILE A 108 -8.97 2.92 -3.12
CA ILE A 108 -8.79 2.13 -4.36
C ILE A 108 -9.33 0.69 -4.23
N PRO A 109 -9.03 -0.08 -3.15
CA PRO A 109 -9.57 -1.43 -2.98
C PRO A 109 -11.09 -1.54 -3.00
N TYR A 110 -11.77 -0.60 -2.35
CA TYR A 110 -13.24 -0.58 -2.26
C TYR A 110 -13.88 -0.17 -3.58
N VAL A 111 -13.37 0.88 -4.22
CA VAL A 111 -13.84 1.31 -5.53
C VAL A 111 -13.62 0.21 -6.56
N ALA A 112 -12.45 -0.44 -6.54
CA ALA A 112 -12.17 -1.56 -7.42
C ALA A 112 -13.09 -2.76 -7.16
N ALA A 113 -13.35 -3.12 -5.90
CA ALA A 113 -14.29 -4.19 -5.57
C ALA A 113 -15.73 -3.88 -6.01
N LYS A 114 -16.16 -2.61 -5.90
CA LYS A 114 -17.47 -2.14 -6.38
C LYS A 114 -17.65 -2.32 -7.89
N HIS A 115 -16.61 -2.07 -8.68
CA HIS A 115 -16.68 -2.14 -10.14
C HIS A 115 -16.38 -3.54 -10.70
N ILE A 116 -15.48 -4.29 -10.08
CA ILE A 116 -15.03 -5.62 -10.56
C ILE A 116 -15.89 -6.75 -9.96
N GLY A 117 -16.37 -6.58 -8.73
CA GLY A 117 -17.13 -7.57 -7.97
C GLY A 117 -16.27 -8.41 -7.03
N ASP A 118 -16.83 -9.56 -6.60
CA ASP A 118 -16.22 -10.43 -5.59
C ASP A 118 -14.94 -11.11 -6.11
N GLY A 119 -13.87 -11.11 -5.31
CA GLY A 119 -12.65 -11.90 -5.56
C GLY A 119 -11.47 -11.13 -6.14
N LEU A 120 -11.34 -9.84 -5.85
CA LEU A 120 -10.19 -9.02 -6.25
C LEU A 120 -8.94 -9.35 -5.39
N LEU A 121 -7.87 -9.79 -6.06
CA LEU A 121 -6.55 -9.92 -5.46
C LEU A 121 -5.76 -8.63 -5.72
N MET A 122 -5.19 -8.08 -4.65
CA MET A 122 -4.44 -6.83 -4.72
C MET A 122 -3.09 -6.99 -4.03
N GLN A 123 -2.09 -6.35 -4.60
CA GLN A 123 -0.84 -6.06 -3.92
C GLN A 123 -0.67 -4.56 -3.82
N ALA A 124 0.02 -4.11 -2.78
CA ALA A 124 0.38 -2.71 -2.69
C ALA A 124 1.80 -2.53 -2.15
N GLU A 125 2.40 -1.40 -2.48
CA GLU A 125 3.76 -1.05 -2.08
C GLU A 125 3.80 0.42 -1.62
N ARG A 126 4.38 0.69 -0.46
CA ARG A 126 4.64 2.05 0.02
C ARG A 126 6.12 2.31 0.14
N ARG A 127 6.56 3.38 -0.51
CA ARG A 127 7.94 3.82 -0.46
C ARG A 127 8.04 5.30 -0.78
N GLY A 128 8.81 6.05 0.03
CA GLY A 128 8.91 7.49 -0.14
C GLY A 128 7.53 8.14 -0.11
N ASN A 129 7.22 8.94 -1.13
CA ASN A 129 5.93 9.59 -1.27
C ASN A 129 4.88 8.78 -2.05
N GLN A 130 5.17 7.54 -2.45
CA GLN A 130 4.30 6.76 -3.31
C GLN A 130 3.61 5.61 -2.58
N TYR A 131 2.32 5.42 -2.87
CA TYR A 131 1.56 4.23 -2.53
C TYR A 131 1.00 3.62 -3.82
N GLN A 132 1.56 2.48 -4.23
CA GLN A 132 1.23 1.82 -5.48
C GLN A 132 0.32 0.62 -5.22
N TRP A 133 -0.83 0.57 -5.88
CA TRP A 133 -1.77 -0.55 -5.84
C TRP A 133 -1.75 -1.30 -7.16
N ARG A 134 -1.37 -2.56 -7.12
CA ARG A 134 -1.33 -3.49 -8.25
C ARG A 134 -2.59 -4.34 -8.24
N LEU A 135 -3.35 -4.27 -9.34
CA LEU A 135 -4.62 -4.99 -9.53
C LEU A 135 -4.54 -5.83 -10.80
N LEU A 136 -5.06 -7.06 -10.73
CA LEU A 136 -5.30 -7.90 -11.91
C LEU A 136 -6.74 -7.73 -12.37
N ILE A 137 -6.91 -7.10 -13.54
CA ILE A 137 -8.22 -6.76 -14.10
C ILE A 137 -8.34 -7.40 -15.49
N ASP A 138 -9.48 -7.99 -15.81
CA ASP A 138 -9.70 -8.64 -17.11
C ASP A 138 -10.29 -7.71 -18.18
N ASP A 139 -10.90 -6.60 -17.76
CA ASP A 139 -11.50 -5.56 -18.58
C ASP A 139 -10.76 -4.21 -18.47
N ASP A 140 -10.49 -3.56 -19.61
CA ASP A 140 -9.82 -2.26 -19.64
C ASP A 140 -10.81 -1.12 -19.35
N ASP A 141 -12.08 -1.26 -19.72
CA ASP A 141 -13.08 -0.20 -19.59
C ASP A 141 -13.38 0.09 -18.10
N THR A 142 -13.42 -0.96 -17.26
CA THR A 142 -13.55 -0.85 -15.80
C THR A 142 -12.45 0.00 -15.15
N VAL A 143 -11.23 0.02 -15.71
CA VAL A 143 -10.10 0.76 -15.12
C VAL A 143 -10.33 2.26 -15.18
N GLY A 144 -10.93 2.75 -16.27
CA GLY A 144 -11.27 4.17 -16.42
C GLY A 144 -12.28 4.61 -15.36
N GLU A 145 -13.31 3.79 -15.14
CA GLU A 145 -14.35 4.06 -14.13
C GLU A 145 -13.78 4.07 -12.70
N ILE A 146 -12.87 3.14 -12.38
CA ILE A 146 -12.16 3.13 -11.10
C ILE A 146 -11.29 4.38 -10.94
N TYR A 147 -10.52 4.74 -11.97
CA TYR A 147 -9.64 5.90 -11.92
C TYR A 147 -10.42 7.20 -11.69
N GLU A 148 -11.47 7.43 -12.47
CA GLU A 148 -12.31 8.63 -12.35
C GLU A 148 -12.96 8.73 -10.97
N GLU A 149 -13.52 7.64 -10.45
CA GLU A 149 -14.15 7.65 -9.13
C GLU A 149 -13.16 7.90 -7.99
N VAL A 150 -11.94 7.33 -8.05
CA VAL A 150 -10.91 7.58 -7.04
C VAL A 150 -10.38 9.00 -7.15
N ASP A 151 -10.06 9.48 -8.35
CA ASP A 151 -9.51 10.83 -8.59
C ASP A 151 -10.46 11.93 -8.11
N ASP A 152 -11.76 11.77 -8.36
CA ASP A 152 -12.81 12.69 -7.90
C ASP A 152 -12.93 12.76 -6.36
N GLY A 153 -12.42 11.75 -5.64
CA GLY A 153 -12.50 11.67 -4.18
C GLY A 153 -11.24 12.00 -3.43
N LEU A 154 -10.10 12.18 -4.11
CA LEU A 154 -8.81 12.38 -3.44
C LEU A 154 -8.84 13.58 -2.48
N SER A 155 -8.31 13.33 -1.28
CA SER A 155 -8.03 14.39 -0.32
C SER A 155 -6.98 15.38 -0.84
N GLU A 156 -6.97 16.59 -0.27
CA GLU A 156 -5.96 17.60 -0.59
C GLU A 156 -4.54 17.08 -0.30
N GLY A 157 -3.60 17.36 -1.21
CA GLY A 157 -2.21 16.88 -1.11
C GLY A 157 -1.97 15.48 -1.66
N LEU A 158 -2.96 14.86 -2.31
CA LEU A 158 -2.79 13.58 -3.02
C LEU A 158 -2.94 13.78 -4.54
N SER A 159 -2.25 12.95 -5.32
CA SER A 159 -2.47 12.84 -6.76
C SER A 159 -2.47 11.39 -7.20
N LEU A 160 -3.27 11.05 -8.22
CA LEU A 160 -3.42 9.69 -8.72
C LEU A 160 -2.97 9.59 -10.18
N SER A 161 -2.20 8.54 -10.45
CA SER A 161 -1.87 8.11 -11.81
C SER A 161 -2.14 6.61 -11.98
N VAL A 162 -2.37 6.19 -13.22
CA VAL A 162 -2.58 4.77 -13.55
C VAL A 162 -1.65 4.34 -14.68
N GLN A 163 -1.02 3.18 -14.51
CA GLN A 163 -0.16 2.57 -15.50
C GLN A 163 -0.63 1.17 -15.84
N ARG A 164 -0.63 0.83 -17.12
CA ARG A 164 -0.91 -0.52 -17.59
C ARG A 164 0.39 -1.26 -17.82
N ILE A 165 0.58 -2.36 -17.10
CA ILE A 165 1.77 -3.21 -17.23
C ILE A 165 1.46 -4.34 -18.23
N SER A 166 2.26 -4.40 -19.30
CA SER A 166 2.00 -5.29 -20.44
C SER A 166 2.33 -6.76 -20.17
N LYS A 167 3.21 -7.04 -19.21
CA LYS A 167 3.57 -8.38 -18.76
C LYS A 167 3.52 -8.36 -17.22
N PRO A 168 2.64 -9.14 -16.57
CA PRO A 168 2.56 -9.11 -15.13
C PRO A 168 3.92 -9.49 -14.55
N GLU A 169 4.45 -8.64 -13.68
CA GLU A 169 5.62 -8.98 -12.88
C GLU A 169 5.20 -10.13 -11.97
N CYS A 170 5.99 -11.17 -11.74
CA CYS A 170 5.51 -12.33 -10.99
C CYS A 170 5.14 -11.94 -9.53
N TRP A 171 3.85 -11.83 -9.20
CA TRP A 171 3.28 -11.49 -7.86
C TRP A 171 3.77 -12.43 -6.74
N LEU A 172 4.42 -13.54 -7.09
CA LEU A 172 4.83 -14.64 -6.21
C LEU A 172 6.35 -14.89 -6.18
N GLU A 173 7.15 -14.26 -7.04
CA GLU A 173 8.59 -14.61 -7.17
C GLU A 173 9.53 -13.85 -6.25
N GLU A 174 9.03 -12.91 -5.44
CA GLU A 174 9.74 -12.51 -4.22
C GLU A 174 9.41 -13.53 -3.13
N GLY A 175 10.02 -14.70 -3.28
CA GLY A 175 10.18 -15.63 -2.17
C GLY A 175 10.70 -14.87 -0.95
N PHE A 176 10.31 -15.37 0.21
CA PHE A 176 10.68 -14.92 1.55
C PHE A 176 12.19 -14.75 1.84
N ASP A 177 13.06 -14.75 0.82
CA ASP A 177 14.53 -14.78 0.89
C ASP A 177 15.23 -13.46 0.50
N SER A 178 14.63 -12.52 -0.25
CA SER A 178 15.29 -11.23 -0.57
C SER A 178 15.20 -10.21 0.57
N ASP A 179 14.11 -10.24 1.35
CA ASP A 179 13.84 -9.33 2.48
C ASP A 179 14.34 -9.85 3.85
N ASP A 180 15.22 -10.86 3.86
CA ASP A 180 16.01 -11.24 5.06
C ASP A 180 17.33 -10.42 5.15
N LEU A 181 17.57 -9.57 4.15
CA LEU A 181 18.71 -8.66 4.12
C LEU A 181 18.47 -7.48 5.07
N PRO A 182 19.46 -7.09 5.88
CA PRO A 182 19.42 -5.83 6.63
C PRO A 182 19.14 -4.63 5.70
N PRO A 183 18.45 -3.58 6.17
CA PRO A 183 18.08 -2.42 5.34
C PRO A 183 19.25 -1.83 4.53
N GLU A 184 20.43 -1.72 5.13
CA GLU A 184 21.64 -1.23 4.45
C GLU A 184 22.04 -2.07 3.22
N GLN A 185 21.80 -3.39 3.26
CA GLN A 185 22.13 -4.30 2.16
C GLN A 185 21.08 -4.25 1.05
N GLN A 186 19.81 -4.05 1.40
CA GLN A 186 18.74 -3.82 0.45
C GLN A 186 18.93 -2.49 -0.30
N ALA A 187 19.19 -1.40 0.44
CA ALA A 187 19.51 -0.10 -0.15
C ALA A 187 20.75 -0.17 -1.06
N ALA A 188 21.76 -0.97 -0.71
CA ALA A 188 22.94 -1.17 -1.55
C ALA A 188 22.64 -1.93 -2.86
N LEU A 189 21.76 -2.94 -2.83
CA LEU A 189 21.32 -3.67 -4.03
C LEU A 189 20.52 -2.78 -4.96
N GLU A 190 19.60 -1.99 -4.42
CA GLU A 190 18.79 -1.06 -5.19
C GLU A 190 19.63 0.04 -5.82
N ALA A 191 20.58 0.61 -5.08
CA ALA A 191 21.54 1.54 -5.64
C ALA A 191 22.37 0.87 -6.76
N ALA A 192 22.77 -0.39 -6.59
CA ALA A 192 23.50 -1.11 -7.62
C ALA A 192 22.68 -1.31 -8.90
N VAL A 193 21.35 -1.53 -8.80
CA VAL A 193 20.43 -1.58 -9.95
C VAL A 193 20.30 -0.20 -10.58
N GLU A 194 20.12 0.87 -9.78
CA GLU A 194 20.05 2.25 -10.27
C GLU A 194 21.32 2.65 -11.05
N PHE A 195 22.49 2.22 -10.57
CA PHE A 195 23.78 2.44 -11.23
C PHE A 195 24.09 1.43 -12.34
N GLY A 196 23.16 0.51 -12.66
CA GLY A 196 23.26 -0.41 -13.80
C GLY A 196 24.25 -1.56 -13.61
N TYR A 197 24.62 -1.89 -12.37
CA TYR A 197 25.43 -3.07 -12.08
C TYR A 197 24.61 -4.37 -12.16
N TYR A 198 23.29 -4.31 -11.98
CA TYR A 198 22.34 -5.43 -12.10
C TYR A 198 21.05 -4.98 -12.80
N GLU A 199 20.31 -5.92 -13.41
CA GLU A 199 19.03 -5.61 -14.09
C GLU A 199 17.84 -5.58 -13.12
N THR A 200 17.90 -6.34 -12.01
CA THR A 200 16.91 -6.35 -10.92
C THR A 200 17.62 -6.65 -9.60
N PRO A 201 17.10 -6.16 -8.45
CA PRO A 201 17.63 -6.46 -7.12
C PRO A 201 17.62 -7.96 -6.79
#